data_AF-A0A2L0EXM1-F1
#
_entry.id   AF-A0A2L0EXM1-F1
#
_cell.length_a   1.000
_cell.length_b   1.000
_cell.length_c   1.000
_cell.angle_alpha   90.00
_cell.angle_beta   90.00
_cell.angle_gamma   90.00
#
_symmetry.space_group_name_H-M   'P 1'
#
loop_
_entity.id
_entity.type
_entity.pdbx_description
1 polymer ?
#
loop_
_entity_poly.entity_id
_entity_poly.type
_entity_poly.pdbx_seq_one_letter_code
_entity_poly.pdbx_strand_id
1 'polypeptide(L)'
;MRLDRSFFVHLGLLVAAALFATLVWTRDKKAAALAVADVTVWAGRAEDVESITFEGKSKKVTLEARKDKEGRYFVGTTERKATPPAEKPKDDVHGAGDDHDHDEAPAEPEPAVKTTTFVSVGAGNKLAEALAPLKALRAVGRIPDDRASEFGLSEPEGTLTIKVRGAERKLVLGAATPGGSDRYARDEATGEVYAIKGDIYRDLDTAESRLLERDLHEWKDVDVARARVIVADKRREVVRGGDEGKKFWADPASPEQNDETVGNWMSKLDRLRPTEYVATLPEQKDVVVRVEYAGRSGDLGFLELVKGPPGASGKPDYFLVTERTRLHGKVPSGLAEQVEQDVGAVVK
;
A
#
# COMPACT_ATOMS: atom_id res chain seq x y z
N MET A 1 25.94 70.52 -17.35
CA MET A 1 26.70 69.36 -17.85
C MET A 1 26.02 68.87 -19.11
N ARG A 2 26.62 69.03 -20.30
CA ARG A 2 26.06 68.48 -21.54
C ARG A 2 26.42 67.01 -21.58
N LEU A 3 25.42 66.11 -21.54
CA LEU A 3 25.66 64.68 -21.69
C LEU A 3 26.00 64.43 -23.16
N ASP A 4 27.25 64.02 -23.42
CA ASP A 4 27.75 63.77 -24.76
C ASP A 4 27.04 62.56 -25.39
N ARG A 5 26.94 62.54 -26.72
CA ARG A 5 26.37 61.40 -27.48
C ARG A 5 26.99 60.06 -27.08
N SER A 6 28.26 60.06 -26.68
CA SER A 6 28.95 58.89 -26.14
C SER A 6 28.24 58.30 -24.93
N PHE A 7 27.70 59.12 -24.03
CA PHE A 7 26.95 58.65 -22.85
C PHE A 7 25.72 57.85 -23.26
N PHE A 8 24.96 58.34 -24.24
CA PHE A 8 23.76 57.63 -24.73
C PHE A 8 24.09 56.33 -25.47
N VAL A 9 25.24 56.26 -26.16
CA VAL A 9 25.72 55.03 -26.79
C VAL A 9 26.09 53.98 -25.74
N HIS A 10 26.85 54.37 -24.70
CA HIS A 10 27.24 53.45 -23.63
C HIS A 10 26.02 53.01 -22.80
N LEU A 11 25.07 53.92 -22.55
CA LEU A 11 23.82 53.57 -21.89
C LEU A 11 23.00 52.58 -22.71
N GLY A 12 22.93 52.76 -24.03
CA GLY A 12 22.26 51.82 -24.94
C GLY A 12 22.92 50.44 -24.94
N LEU A 13 24.25 50.37 -24.98
CA LEU A 13 25.01 49.12 -24.89
C LEU A 13 24.81 48.43 -23.54
N LEU A 14 24.80 49.18 -22.44
CA LEU A 14 24.55 48.65 -21.10
C LEU A 14 23.14 48.03 -21.02
N VAL A 15 22.13 48.72 -21.54
CA VAL A 15 20.74 48.21 -21.56
C VAL A 15 20.64 46.95 -22.43
N ALA A 16 21.28 46.92 -23.60
CA ALA A 16 21.31 45.74 -24.46
C ALA A 16 22.02 44.56 -23.77
N ALA A 17 23.18 44.80 -23.14
CA ALA A 17 23.91 43.78 -22.39
C ALA A 17 23.10 43.27 -21.20
N ALA A 18 22.42 44.14 -20.46
CA ALA A 18 21.55 43.77 -19.35
C ALA A 18 20.36 42.92 -19.83
N LEU A 19 19.75 43.27 -20.97
CA LEU A 19 18.68 42.49 -21.61
C LEU A 19 19.18 41.11 -22.07
N PHE A 20 20.34 41.03 -22.70
CA PHE A 20 20.94 39.76 -23.08
C PHE A 20 21.30 38.91 -21.85
N ALA A 21 21.85 39.52 -20.81
CA ALA A 21 22.16 38.85 -19.56
C ALA A 21 20.88 38.32 -18.87
N THR A 22 19.79 39.09 -18.85
CA THR A 22 18.49 38.60 -18.34
C THR A 22 17.91 37.52 -19.23
N LEU A 23 17.99 37.63 -20.55
CA LEU A 23 17.55 36.59 -21.49
C LEU A 23 18.33 35.28 -21.34
N VAL A 24 19.65 35.35 -21.13
CA VAL A 24 20.50 34.19 -20.86
C VAL A 24 20.20 33.61 -19.48
N TRP A 25 20.16 34.44 -18.44
CA TRP A 25 19.88 34.02 -17.07
C TRP A 25 18.47 33.42 -16.89
N THR A 26 17.50 33.88 -17.68
CA THR A 26 16.13 33.33 -17.69
C THR A 26 15.95 32.16 -18.67
N ARG A 27 16.82 32.00 -19.68
CA ARG A 27 16.82 30.82 -20.57
C ARG A 27 17.09 29.53 -19.80
N ASP A 28 17.96 29.53 -18.79
CA ASP A 28 18.32 28.32 -18.04
C ASP A 28 17.32 27.91 -16.95
N LYS A 29 16.40 28.79 -16.53
CA LYS A 29 15.25 28.39 -15.68
C LYS A 29 14.18 27.61 -16.45
N LYS A 30 14.25 27.68 -17.78
CA LYS A 30 13.54 26.85 -18.76
C LYS A 30 14.53 26.05 -19.59
N ALA A 31 15.67 25.66 -19.02
CA ALA A 31 16.23 24.37 -19.41
C ALA A 31 15.05 23.41 -19.23
N ALA A 32 14.55 22.88 -20.35
CA ALA A 32 13.82 21.64 -20.29
C ALA A 32 14.64 20.79 -19.34
N ALA A 33 14.09 20.49 -18.14
CA ALA A 33 14.49 19.30 -17.42
C ALA A 33 14.60 18.29 -18.56
N LEU A 34 15.83 17.86 -18.88
CA LEU A 34 16.08 16.91 -19.95
C LEU A 34 14.96 15.91 -19.73
N ALA A 35 13.99 15.92 -20.66
CA ALA A 35 12.94 14.94 -20.62
C ALA A 35 13.76 13.69 -20.84
N VAL A 36 14.13 13.05 -19.73
CA VAL A 36 14.72 11.74 -19.74
C VAL A 36 13.60 10.99 -20.40
N ALA A 37 13.75 10.77 -21.70
CA ALA A 37 12.64 10.37 -22.53
C ALA A 37 12.23 9.03 -21.96
N ASP A 38 11.11 9.00 -21.23
CA ASP A 38 10.63 7.80 -20.55
C ASP A 38 10.66 6.68 -21.59
N VAL A 39 11.61 5.75 -21.45
CA VAL A 39 11.79 4.68 -22.41
C VAL A 39 10.70 3.66 -22.11
N THR A 40 9.81 3.44 -23.07
CA THR A 40 8.75 2.44 -22.90
C THR A 40 9.40 1.06 -22.99
N VAL A 41 9.49 0.35 -21.87
CA VAL A 41 10.00 -1.03 -21.81
C VAL A 41 8.99 -1.96 -22.45
N TRP A 42 7.71 -1.79 -22.11
CA TRP A 42 6.59 -2.42 -22.82
C TRP A 42 5.33 -1.57 -22.70
N ALA A 43 4.45 -1.73 -23.69
CA ALA A 43 3.12 -1.15 -23.68
C ALA A 43 2.14 -2.00 -22.87
N GLY A 44 1.06 -1.38 -22.41
CA GLY A 44 -0.03 -2.02 -21.67
C GLY A 44 -0.95 -0.96 -21.09
N ARG A 45 -2.11 -1.36 -20.56
CA ARG A 45 -2.94 -0.50 -19.71
C ARG A 45 -3.01 -1.11 -18.32
N ALA A 46 -3.02 -0.27 -17.29
CA ALA A 46 -3.12 -0.69 -15.90
C ALA A 46 -4.32 -1.60 -15.65
N GLU A 47 -5.46 -1.30 -16.28
CA GLU A 47 -6.71 -2.07 -16.19
C GLU A 47 -6.62 -3.49 -16.76
N ASP A 48 -5.65 -3.75 -17.63
CA ASP A 48 -5.44 -5.06 -18.25
C ASP A 48 -4.42 -5.93 -17.49
N VAL A 49 -3.85 -5.44 -16.38
CA VAL A 49 -2.96 -6.23 -15.52
C VAL A 49 -3.79 -7.28 -14.79
N GLU A 50 -3.48 -8.55 -15.01
CA GLU A 50 -4.19 -9.69 -14.43
C GLU A 50 -3.50 -10.19 -13.15
N SER A 51 -2.17 -10.28 -13.19
CA SER A 51 -1.37 -10.69 -12.04
C SER A 51 0.00 -10.00 -12.02
N ILE A 52 0.53 -9.83 -10.81
CA ILE A 52 1.89 -9.34 -10.55
C ILE A 52 2.51 -10.31 -9.55
N THR A 53 3.62 -10.93 -9.92
CA THR A 53 4.36 -11.87 -9.06
C THR A 53 5.78 -11.36 -8.90
N PHE A 54 6.23 -11.23 -7.65
CA PHE A 54 7.60 -10.92 -7.30
C PHE A 54 8.21 -12.06 -6.50
N GLU A 55 9.32 -12.60 -7.01
CA GLU A 55 10.11 -13.64 -6.36
C GLU A 55 11.44 -13.03 -5.91
N GLY A 56 11.54 -12.71 -4.63
CA GLY A 56 12.77 -12.22 -3.99
C GLY A 56 13.54 -13.34 -3.30
N LYS A 57 14.68 -13.00 -2.68
CA LYS A 57 15.61 -13.96 -2.05
C LYS A 57 14.96 -14.89 -1.00
N SER A 58 14.05 -14.36 -0.18
CA SER A 58 13.42 -15.10 0.93
C SER A 58 11.89 -15.08 0.93
N LYS A 59 11.29 -14.50 -0.11
CA LYS A 59 9.84 -14.30 -0.17
C LYS A 59 9.31 -14.28 -1.59
N LYS A 60 8.06 -14.69 -1.72
CA LYS A 60 7.26 -14.55 -2.94
C LYS A 60 6.03 -13.71 -2.62
N VAL A 61 5.74 -12.74 -3.48
CA VAL A 61 4.53 -11.92 -3.42
C VAL A 61 3.75 -12.13 -4.70
N THR A 62 2.47 -12.46 -4.60
CA THR A 62 1.57 -12.54 -5.74
C THR A 62 0.41 -11.60 -5.51
N LEU A 63 0.09 -10.76 -6.48
CA LEU A 63 -1.11 -9.93 -6.51
C LEU A 63 -1.95 -10.39 -7.67
N GLU A 64 -3.18 -10.80 -7.40
CA GLU A 64 -4.15 -11.16 -8.43
C GLU A 64 -5.23 -10.11 -8.53
N ALA A 65 -5.46 -9.62 -9.74
CA ALA A 65 -6.54 -8.67 -9.98
C ALA A 65 -7.89 -9.35 -9.80
N ARG A 66 -8.81 -8.63 -9.17
CA ARG A 66 -10.22 -8.97 -9.01
C ARG A 66 -11.04 -7.73 -9.32
N LYS A 67 -12.30 -7.95 -9.71
CA LYS A 67 -13.25 -6.88 -9.98
C LYS A 67 -14.62 -7.26 -9.48
N ASP A 68 -15.26 -6.34 -8.77
CA ASP A 68 -16.62 -6.45 -8.30
C ASP A 68 -17.40 -5.16 -8.64
N LYS A 69 -18.58 -4.99 -8.06
CA LYS A 69 -19.42 -3.80 -8.22
C LYS A 69 -18.78 -2.52 -7.66
N GLU A 70 -17.90 -2.65 -6.68
CA GLU A 70 -17.19 -1.55 -6.02
C GLU A 70 -15.89 -1.21 -6.76
N GLY A 71 -15.59 -1.92 -7.86
CA GLY A 71 -14.46 -1.65 -8.73
C GLY A 71 -13.38 -2.72 -8.68
N ARG A 72 -12.17 -2.33 -9.09
CA ARG A 72 -11.03 -3.23 -9.19
C ARG A 72 -10.18 -3.17 -7.93
N TYR A 73 -9.77 -4.34 -7.47
CA TYR A 73 -8.86 -4.52 -6.36
C TYR A 73 -7.90 -5.68 -6.65
N PHE A 74 -6.92 -5.87 -5.78
CA PHE A 74 -6.00 -6.99 -5.82
C PHE A 74 -6.12 -7.81 -4.55
N VAL A 75 -6.09 -9.13 -4.70
CA VAL A 75 -5.85 -10.06 -3.59
C VAL A 75 -4.37 -10.41 -3.63
N GLY A 76 -3.66 -10.04 -2.58
CA GLY A 76 -2.25 -10.30 -2.40
C GLY A 76 -1.98 -11.50 -1.51
N THR A 77 -1.00 -12.31 -1.87
CA THR A 77 -0.42 -13.36 -1.02
C THR A 77 1.07 -13.12 -0.87
N THR A 78 1.59 -13.28 0.35
CA THR A 78 3.03 -13.29 0.63
C THR A 78 3.41 -14.62 1.23
N GLU A 79 4.37 -15.31 0.63
CA GLU A 79 4.99 -16.51 1.16
C GLU A 79 6.40 -16.14 1.65
N ARG A 80 6.72 -16.43 2.91
CA ARG A 80 8.08 -16.27 3.45
C ARG A 80 8.59 -17.59 3.98
N LYS A 81 9.84 -17.91 3.67
CA LYS A 81 10.56 -18.97 4.40
C LYS A 81 10.82 -18.47 5.82
N ALA A 82 10.24 -19.12 6.83
CA ALA A 82 10.53 -18.78 8.21
C ALA A 82 11.95 -19.25 8.56
N THR A 83 12.76 -18.36 9.11
CA THR A 83 13.94 -18.77 9.88
C THR A 83 13.44 -19.29 11.22
N PRO A 84 13.82 -20.51 11.67
CA PRO A 84 13.45 -20.99 12.99
C PRO A 84 13.83 -19.96 14.06
N PRO A 85 12.98 -19.73 15.09
CA PRO A 85 13.40 -18.95 16.24
C PRO A 85 14.67 -19.59 16.81
N ALA A 86 15.74 -18.80 16.99
CA ALA A 86 16.93 -19.29 17.67
C ALA A 86 16.50 -19.87 19.03
N GLU A 87 16.80 -21.15 19.26
CA GLU A 87 16.59 -21.75 20.57
C GLU A 87 17.29 -20.87 21.60
N LYS A 88 16.55 -20.44 22.62
CA LYS A 88 17.17 -19.80 23.78
C LYS A 88 18.20 -20.78 24.33
N PRO A 89 19.43 -20.34 24.68
CA PRO A 89 20.39 -21.22 25.32
C PRO A 89 19.71 -21.86 26.52
N LYS A 90 19.70 -23.20 26.58
CA LYS A 90 19.36 -23.89 27.83
C LYS A 90 20.40 -23.46 28.85
N ASP A 91 19.96 -22.90 29.97
CA ASP A 91 20.82 -22.61 31.10
C ASP A 91 21.54 -23.92 31.50
N ASP A 92 22.86 -23.93 31.39
CA ASP A 92 23.72 -25.04 31.77
C ASP A 92 23.60 -25.30 33.28
N VAL A 93 22.81 -26.30 33.67
CA VAL A 93 22.92 -26.93 34.99
C VAL A 93 23.94 -28.05 34.89
N HIS A 94 25.14 -27.80 35.41
CA HIS A 94 26.16 -28.83 35.62
C HIS A 94 25.63 -29.94 36.53
N GLY A 95 25.58 -31.17 36.01
CA GLY A 95 25.39 -32.40 36.78
C GLY A 95 26.02 -33.57 36.00
N ALA A 96 27.06 -34.17 36.59
CA ALA A 96 27.86 -35.23 36.01
C ALA A 96 27.10 -36.56 35.81
N GLY A 97 27.49 -37.33 34.79
CA GLY A 97 27.11 -38.74 34.62
C GLY A 97 27.39 -39.27 33.21
N ASP A 98 28.18 -40.34 33.14
CA ASP A 98 28.74 -41.04 31.97
C ASP A 98 27.75 -41.75 31.02
N ASP A 99 28.32 -42.11 29.86
CA ASP A 99 28.06 -43.26 28.97
C ASP A 99 27.04 -43.16 27.82
N HIS A 100 27.65 -43.26 26.61
CA HIS A 100 27.23 -43.87 25.35
C HIS A 100 25.74 -44.00 24.99
N ASP A 101 25.34 -43.34 23.89
CA ASP A 101 24.69 -44.03 22.77
C ASP A 101 24.77 -43.20 21.48
N HIS A 102 24.89 -43.92 20.35
CA HIS A 102 24.82 -43.37 19.00
C HIS A 102 23.41 -42.83 18.74
N ASP A 103 23.24 -41.52 18.67
CA ASP A 103 22.00 -40.92 18.17
C ASP A 103 22.26 -40.10 16.91
N GLU A 104 21.49 -40.45 15.90
CA GLU A 104 21.35 -39.83 14.59
C GLU A 104 21.33 -38.30 14.69
N ALA A 105 22.11 -37.61 13.84
CA ALA A 105 22.03 -36.16 13.72
C ALA A 105 20.55 -35.76 13.52
N PRO A 106 19.97 -34.88 14.34
CA PRO A 106 18.58 -34.48 14.18
C PRO A 106 18.37 -33.93 12.77
N ALA A 107 17.42 -34.50 12.04
CA ALA A 107 17.02 -33.99 10.73
C ALA A 107 16.70 -32.49 10.88
N GLU A 108 17.40 -31.66 10.11
CA GLU A 108 17.21 -30.23 10.08
C GLU A 108 15.72 -29.95 9.75
N PRO A 109 14.95 -29.28 10.63
CA PRO A 109 13.52 -29.13 10.43
C PRO A 109 13.27 -28.34 9.14
N GLU A 110 12.42 -28.89 8.27
CA GLU A 110 12.06 -28.24 7.01
C GLU A 110 11.59 -26.80 7.27
N PRO A 111 12.09 -25.79 6.53
CA PRO A 111 11.76 -24.39 6.78
C PRO A 111 10.26 -24.18 6.58
N ALA A 112 9.54 -23.89 7.66
CA ALA A 112 8.12 -23.61 7.62
C ALA A 112 7.84 -22.38 6.74
N VAL A 113 7.04 -22.53 5.69
CA VAL A 113 6.62 -21.40 4.84
C VAL A 113 5.42 -20.73 5.50
N LYS A 114 5.56 -19.46 5.89
CA LYS A 114 4.45 -18.65 6.38
C LYS A 114 3.79 -17.94 5.20
N THR A 115 2.51 -18.21 4.98
CA THR A 115 1.68 -17.57 3.94
C THR A 115 0.72 -16.58 4.57
N THR A 116 0.71 -15.35 4.09
CA THR A 116 -0.22 -14.30 4.52
C THR A 116 -1.02 -13.81 3.32
N THR A 117 -2.29 -13.45 3.54
CA THR A 117 -3.17 -12.88 2.52
C THR A 117 -3.49 -11.43 2.89
N PHE A 118 -3.67 -10.56 1.90
CA PHE A 118 -4.08 -9.18 2.09
C PHE A 118 -4.90 -8.67 0.89
N VAL A 119 -5.67 -7.61 1.11
CA VAL A 119 -6.32 -6.87 0.03
C VAL A 119 -5.49 -5.63 -0.27
N SER A 120 -5.43 -5.24 -1.55
CA SER A 120 -4.82 -4.00 -2.01
C SER A 120 -5.74 -3.32 -3.03
N VAL A 121 -6.19 -2.10 -2.75
CA VAL A 121 -7.02 -1.32 -3.67
C VAL A 121 -6.20 -0.16 -4.22
N GLY A 122 -5.89 0.83 -3.38
CA GLY A 122 -5.21 2.05 -3.84
C GLY A 122 -3.78 1.79 -4.27
N ALA A 123 -3.01 1.12 -3.41
CA ALA A 123 -1.60 0.83 -3.67
C ALA A 123 -1.41 -0.18 -4.83
N GLY A 124 -2.22 -1.23 -4.87
CA GLY A 124 -2.20 -2.22 -5.96
C GLY A 124 -2.53 -1.61 -7.32
N ASN A 125 -3.54 -0.72 -7.38
CA ASN A 125 -3.85 -0.02 -8.63
C ASN A 125 -2.71 0.91 -9.08
N LYS A 126 -2.09 1.66 -8.15
CA LYS A 126 -0.90 2.48 -8.47
C LYS A 126 0.28 1.65 -8.95
N LEU A 127 0.50 0.47 -8.37
CA LEU A 127 1.54 -0.45 -8.82
C LEU A 127 1.24 -0.96 -10.23
N ALA A 128 -0.01 -1.31 -10.54
CA ALA A 128 -0.42 -1.70 -11.89
C ALA A 128 -0.22 -0.56 -12.91
N GLU A 129 -0.50 0.69 -12.53
CA GLU A 129 -0.23 1.88 -13.35
C GLU A 129 1.27 2.08 -13.63
N ALA A 130 2.12 1.79 -12.64
CA ALA A 130 3.58 1.85 -12.81
C ALA A 130 4.12 0.74 -13.73
N LEU A 131 3.40 -0.38 -13.86
CA LEU A 131 3.81 -1.57 -14.60
C LEU A 131 3.18 -1.70 -15.99
N ALA A 132 2.11 -0.96 -16.30
CA ALA A 132 1.41 -1.05 -17.57
C ALA A 132 0.84 0.31 -18.02
N PRO A 133 1.52 1.05 -18.92
CA PRO A 133 2.78 0.69 -19.57
C PRO A 133 3.97 0.85 -18.61
N LEU A 134 4.97 -0.04 -18.70
CA LEU A 134 6.19 0.15 -17.94
C LEU A 134 7.09 1.17 -18.66
N LYS A 135 7.36 2.26 -17.95
CA LYS A 135 8.29 3.31 -18.38
C LYS A 135 9.55 3.28 -17.54
N ALA A 136 10.68 3.08 -18.22
CA ALA A 136 12.00 3.24 -17.64
C ALA A 136 12.42 4.69 -17.66
N LEU A 137 13.20 5.09 -16.65
CA LEU A 137 13.84 6.40 -16.60
C LEU A 137 14.86 6.52 -17.74
N ARG A 138 15.64 5.47 -18.00
CA ARG A 138 16.58 5.41 -19.11
C ARG A 138 16.89 3.98 -19.52
N ALA A 139 17.22 3.79 -20.79
CA ALA A 139 17.85 2.56 -21.26
C ALA A 139 19.35 2.58 -20.90
N VAL A 140 19.84 1.45 -20.39
CA VAL A 140 21.27 1.19 -20.21
C VAL A 140 21.82 0.42 -21.41
N GLY A 141 20.97 -0.40 -22.04
CA GLY A 141 21.31 -1.26 -23.17
C GLY A 141 21.61 -2.69 -22.73
N ARG A 142 22.09 -3.52 -23.66
CA ARG A 142 22.50 -4.89 -23.34
C ARG A 142 23.84 -4.88 -22.60
N ILE A 143 23.89 -5.59 -21.47
CA ILE A 143 25.08 -5.71 -20.63
C ILE A 143 25.69 -7.09 -20.85
N PRO A 144 27.00 -7.17 -21.17
CA PRO A 144 27.70 -8.45 -21.26
C PRO A 144 27.87 -9.08 -19.87
N ASP A 145 27.98 -10.41 -19.81
CA ASP A 145 27.95 -11.16 -18.56
C ASP A 145 29.09 -10.80 -17.60
N ASP A 146 30.26 -10.43 -18.12
CA ASP A 146 31.43 -9.99 -17.35
C ASP A 146 31.20 -8.67 -16.58
N ARG A 147 30.17 -7.89 -16.98
CA ARG A 147 29.75 -6.65 -16.32
C ARG A 147 28.44 -6.78 -15.57
N ALA A 148 27.80 -7.95 -15.54
CA ALA A 148 26.51 -8.15 -14.90
C ALA A 148 26.51 -7.79 -13.40
N SER A 149 27.64 -8.02 -12.72
CA SER A 149 27.83 -7.70 -11.30
C SER A 149 27.77 -6.19 -11.01
N GLU A 150 28.23 -5.34 -11.93
CA GLU A 150 28.17 -3.87 -11.78
C GLU A 150 26.73 -3.35 -11.64
N PHE A 151 25.77 -4.10 -12.16
CA PHE A 151 24.35 -3.77 -12.15
C PHE A 151 23.55 -4.66 -11.20
N GLY A 152 24.21 -5.52 -10.43
CA GLY A 152 23.58 -6.52 -9.55
C GLY A 152 22.76 -7.57 -10.28
N LEU A 153 23.07 -7.85 -11.55
CA LEU A 153 22.37 -8.86 -12.36
C LEU A 153 22.97 -10.26 -12.22
N SER A 154 24.17 -10.39 -11.64
CA SER A 154 24.76 -11.67 -11.24
C SER A 154 24.09 -12.25 -10.00
N GLU A 155 23.69 -11.38 -9.06
CA GLU A 155 22.97 -11.72 -7.84
C GLU A 155 21.73 -10.83 -7.72
N PRO A 156 20.69 -11.09 -8.54
CA PRO A 156 19.50 -10.24 -8.58
C PRO A 156 18.78 -10.21 -7.23
N GLU A 157 18.15 -9.07 -6.95
CA GLU A 157 17.32 -8.91 -5.75
C GLU A 157 15.98 -9.63 -5.87
N GLY A 158 15.55 -9.90 -7.11
CA GLY A 158 14.43 -10.75 -7.39
C GLY A 158 13.99 -10.69 -8.84
N THR A 159 12.93 -11.43 -9.12
CA THR A 159 12.30 -11.49 -10.44
C THR A 159 10.88 -10.96 -10.33
N LEU A 160 10.53 -10.03 -11.20
CA LEU A 160 9.18 -9.50 -11.34
C LEU A 160 8.55 -10.04 -12.61
N THR A 161 7.48 -10.81 -12.45
CA THR A 161 6.65 -11.30 -13.54
C THR A 161 5.30 -10.59 -13.50
N ILE A 162 4.84 -10.08 -14.63
CA ILE A 162 3.50 -9.51 -14.76
C ILE A 162 2.76 -10.19 -15.90
N LYS A 163 1.46 -10.36 -15.74
CA LYS A 163 0.57 -10.83 -16.80
C LYS A 163 -0.36 -9.70 -17.21
N VAL A 164 -0.32 -9.30 -18.48
CA VAL A 164 -1.11 -8.19 -19.03
C VAL A 164 -1.77 -8.65 -20.33
N ARG A 165 -3.11 -8.70 -20.37
CA ARG A 165 -3.89 -9.27 -21.49
C ARG A 165 -3.41 -10.66 -21.92
N GLY A 166 -3.19 -11.57 -20.97
CA GLY A 166 -2.67 -12.90 -21.24
C GLY A 166 -1.17 -12.98 -21.57
N ALA A 167 -0.51 -11.87 -21.89
CA ALA A 167 0.92 -11.85 -22.18
C ALA A 167 1.74 -11.73 -20.89
N GLU A 168 2.70 -12.63 -20.72
CA GLU A 168 3.63 -12.59 -19.60
C GLU A 168 4.85 -11.72 -19.94
N ARG A 169 5.25 -10.83 -19.02
CA ARG A 169 6.45 -10.01 -19.10
C ARG A 169 7.27 -10.22 -17.84
N LYS A 170 8.59 -10.32 -17.98
CA LYS A 170 9.47 -10.69 -16.88
C LYS A 170 10.70 -9.78 -16.82
N LEU A 171 10.98 -9.28 -15.62
CA LEU A 171 12.15 -8.46 -15.30
C LEU A 171 12.98 -9.15 -14.24
N VAL A 172 14.29 -9.19 -14.47
CA VAL A 172 15.27 -9.51 -13.43
C VAL A 172 15.69 -8.19 -12.80
N LEU A 173 15.37 -8.01 -11.51
CA LEU A 173 15.67 -6.80 -10.75
C LEU A 173 17.08 -6.89 -10.15
N GLY A 174 17.97 -6.03 -10.61
CA GLY A 174 19.35 -5.91 -10.15
C GLY A 174 19.52 -4.94 -8.97
N ALA A 175 20.72 -4.40 -8.82
CA ALA A 175 21.08 -3.46 -7.75
C ALA A 175 20.42 -2.08 -7.91
N ALA A 176 20.46 -1.30 -6.83
CA ALA A 176 20.06 0.11 -6.88
C ALA A 176 21.00 0.91 -7.80
N THR A 177 20.48 1.90 -8.48
CA THR A 177 21.28 2.83 -9.30
C THR A 177 22.13 3.74 -8.40
N PRO A 178 23.19 4.38 -8.93
CA PRO A 178 23.88 5.45 -8.21
C PRO A 178 22.91 6.54 -7.74
N GLY A 179 22.92 6.84 -6.44
CA GLY A 179 21.95 7.72 -5.78
C GLY A 179 20.83 6.97 -5.02
N GLY A 180 20.66 5.67 -5.26
CA GLY A 180 19.86 4.77 -4.42
C GLY A 180 18.33 4.84 -4.59
N SER A 181 17.82 5.74 -5.44
CA SER A 181 16.37 5.93 -5.66
C SER A 181 15.75 4.91 -6.60
N ASP A 182 16.51 4.43 -7.57
CA ASP A 182 16.03 3.63 -8.69
C ASP A 182 16.74 2.29 -8.76
N ARG A 183 16.27 1.41 -9.63
CA ARG A 183 16.81 0.06 -9.74
C ARG A 183 17.12 -0.31 -11.18
N TYR A 184 18.20 -1.05 -11.38
CA TYR A 184 18.45 -1.70 -12.66
C TYR A 184 17.51 -2.88 -12.85
N ALA A 185 16.93 -3.01 -14.03
CA ALA A 185 16.07 -4.13 -14.38
C ALA A 185 16.40 -4.62 -15.79
N ARG A 186 16.58 -5.92 -15.96
CA ARG A 186 16.79 -6.56 -17.26
C ARG A 186 15.49 -7.17 -17.74
N ASP A 187 15.02 -6.76 -18.92
CA ASP A 187 13.93 -7.45 -19.62
C ASP A 187 14.44 -8.78 -20.15
N GLU A 188 13.83 -9.87 -19.69
CA GLU A 188 14.25 -11.23 -20.03
C GLU A 188 13.98 -11.55 -21.50
N ALA A 189 12.97 -10.92 -22.12
CA ALA A 189 12.63 -11.16 -23.52
C ALA A 189 13.67 -10.55 -24.49
N THR A 190 14.23 -9.40 -24.16
CA THR A 190 15.13 -8.63 -25.06
C THR A 190 16.59 -8.65 -24.62
N GLY A 191 16.85 -9.01 -23.36
CA GLY A 191 18.14 -8.91 -22.69
C GLY A 191 18.55 -7.47 -22.36
N GLU A 192 17.68 -6.49 -22.61
CA GLU A 192 18.00 -5.08 -22.44
C GLU A 192 17.85 -4.64 -20.98
N VAL A 193 18.81 -3.85 -20.51
CA VAL A 193 18.83 -3.33 -19.14
C VAL A 193 18.33 -1.90 -19.13
N TYR A 194 17.49 -1.60 -18.14
CA TYR A 194 16.87 -0.30 -17.91
C TYR A 194 17.13 0.16 -16.47
N ALA A 195 17.05 1.47 -16.24
CA ALA A 195 16.82 2.00 -14.90
C ALA A 195 15.32 2.29 -14.72
N ILE A 196 14.68 1.64 -13.75
CA ILE A 196 13.25 1.79 -13.45
C ILE A 196 13.05 2.39 -12.05
N LYS A 197 11.88 2.98 -11.82
CA LYS A 197 11.53 3.57 -10.51
C LYS A 197 11.68 2.53 -9.39
N GLY A 198 12.44 2.87 -8.35
CA GLY A 198 12.71 1.94 -7.24
C GLY A 198 11.48 1.60 -6.40
N ASP A 199 10.43 2.42 -6.46
CA ASP A 199 9.16 2.21 -5.76
C ASP A 199 8.51 0.86 -6.13
N ILE A 200 8.63 0.42 -7.39
CA ILE A 200 8.11 -0.89 -7.84
C ILE A 200 8.70 -2.02 -6.97
N TYR A 201 10.03 -2.04 -6.85
CA TYR A 201 10.71 -3.04 -6.01
C TYR A 201 10.32 -2.86 -4.55
N ARG A 202 10.37 -1.63 -4.02
CA ARG A 202 10.16 -1.36 -2.59
C ARG A 202 8.75 -1.77 -2.13
N ASP A 203 7.74 -1.51 -2.95
CA ASP A 203 6.35 -1.86 -2.68
C ASP A 203 6.16 -3.38 -2.67
N LEU A 204 6.77 -4.10 -3.60
CA LEU A 204 6.73 -5.57 -3.63
C LEU A 204 7.58 -6.21 -2.53
N ASP A 205 8.74 -5.66 -2.23
CA ASP A 205 9.64 -6.14 -1.20
C ASP A 205 9.00 -6.02 0.20
N THR A 206 8.24 -4.96 0.44
CA THR A 206 7.52 -4.74 1.71
C THR A 206 6.00 -4.75 1.52
N ALA A 207 5.50 -5.68 0.71
CA ALA A 207 4.10 -5.76 0.30
C ALA A 207 3.08 -5.73 1.45
N GLU A 208 3.29 -6.52 2.51
CA GLU A 208 2.38 -6.58 3.66
C GLU A 208 2.21 -5.23 4.39
N SER A 209 3.21 -4.34 4.31
CA SER A 209 3.11 -3.02 4.92
C SER A 209 2.71 -1.94 3.90
N ARG A 210 3.18 -2.04 2.65
CA ARG A 210 2.97 -0.99 1.63
C ARG A 210 1.75 -1.20 0.74
N LEU A 211 1.39 -2.45 0.48
CA LEU A 211 0.28 -2.81 -0.40
C LEU A 211 -0.98 -3.19 0.38
N LEU A 212 -0.87 -3.51 1.68
CA LEU A 212 -2.03 -3.82 2.52
C LEU A 212 -2.97 -2.61 2.60
N GLU A 213 -4.22 -2.83 2.20
CA GLU A 213 -5.29 -1.83 2.23
C GLU A 213 -5.69 -1.57 3.68
N ARG A 214 -5.51 -0.32 4.12
CA ARG A 214 -5.89 0.14 5.45
C ARG A 214 -7.07 1.09 5.41
N ASP A 215 -7.29 1.76 4.29
CA ASP A 215 -8.41 2.70 4.17
C ASP A 215 -9.73 1.93 4.18
N LEU A 216 -10.66 2.40 5.00
CA LEU A 216 -11.94 1.73 5.22
C LEU A 216 -12.93 2.02 4.10
N HIS A 217 -12.82 3.18 3.46
CA HIS A 217 -13.80 3.70 2.53
C HIS A 217 -13.12 4.45 1.38
N GLU A 218 -13.79 4.53 0.23
CA GLU A 218 -13.28 5.26 -0.95
C GLU A 218 -13.82 6.70 -1.05
N TRP A 219 -14.94 6.96 -0.40
CA TRP A 219 -15.57 8.28 -0.36
C TRP A 219 -14.84 9.23 0.61
N LYS A 220 -15.12 10.53 0.49
CA LYS A 220 -14.65 11.55 1.44
C LYS A 220 -15.72 11.81 2.48
N ASP A 221 -15.32 12.25 3.67
CA ASP A 221 -16.27 12.60 4.75
C ASP A 221 -17.32 13.65 4.33
N VAL A 222 -16.96 14.53 3.38
CA VAL A 222 -17.89 15.52 2.83
C VAL A 222 -19.05 14.90 2.04
N ASP A 223 -18.87 13.68 1.52
CA ASP A 223 -19.86 12.96 0.72
C ASP A 223 -20.91 12.27 1.59
N VAL A 224 -20.54 11.95 2.84
CA VAL A 224 -21.43 11.32 3.82
C VAL A 224 -22.51 12.30 4.26
N ALA A 225 -23.76 11.86 4.20
CA ALA A 225 -24.93 12.61 4.62
C ALA A 225 -25.66 11.96 5.79
N ARG A 226 -25.70 10.62 5.82
CA ARG A 226 -26.37 9.83 6.85
C ARG A 226 -25.63 8.53 7.10
N ALA A 227 -25.78 8.00 8.31
CA ALA A 227 -25.37 6.65 8.66
C ALA A 227 -26.49 5.97 9.44
N ARG A 228 -26.64 4.66 9.23
CA ARG A 228 -27.55 3.81 9.99
C ARG A 228 -26.73 2.81 10.79
N VAL A 229 -26.77 2.92 12.10
CA VAL A 229 -26.11 2.03 13.05
C VAL A 229 -27.07 0.91 13.41
N ILE A 230 -26.64 -0.34 13.20
CA ILE A 230 -27.45 -1.55 13.35
C ILE A 230 -26.75 -2.50 14.32
N VAL A 231 -27.44 -2.90 15.38
CA VAL A 231 -26.98 -3.89 16.35
C VAL A 231 -28.12 -4.85 16.62
N ALA A 232 -27.96 -6.11 16.23
CA ALA A 232 -29.02 -7.11 16.26
C ALA A 232 -30.33 -6.59 15.63
N ASP A 233 -31.38 -6.40 16.43
CA ASP A 233 -32.69 -5.88 16.02
C ASP A 233 -32.82 -4.35 16.13
N LYS A 234 -31.91 -3.70 16.87
CA LYS A 234 -31.91 -2.25 17.07
C LYS A 234 -31.28 -1.52 15.88
N ARG A 235 -31.88 -0.38 15.53
CA ARG A 235 -31.41 0.50 14.46
C ARG A 235 -31.54 1.95 14.87
N ARG A 236 -30.47 2.73 14.66
CA ARG A 236 -30.51 4.19 14.81
C ARG A 236 -29.97 4.85 13.56
N GLU A 237 -30.71 5.83 13.05
CA GLU A 237 -30.26 6.68 11.96
C GLU A 237 -29.68 7.98 12.52
N VAL A 238 -28.56 8.42 11.95
CA VAL A 238 -27.87 9.66 12.30
C VAL A 238 -27.49 10.42 11.03
N VAL A 239 -27.49 11.74 11.10
CA VAL A 239 -27.22 12.62 9.95
C VAL A 239 -25.98 13.47 10.19
N ARG A 240 -25.33 13.90 9.10
CA ARG A 240 -24.25 14.89 9.16
C ARG A 240 -24.87 16.29 9.22
N GLY A 241 -24.65 17.00 10.34
CA GLY A 241 -25.00 18.40 10.53
C GLY A 241 -23.78 19.33 10.51
N GLY A 242 -24.02 20.64 10.54
CA GLY A 242 -22.98 21.67 10.57
C GLY A 242 -22.40 22.08 9.20
N ASP A 243 -21.60 23.14 9.22
CA ASP A 243 -20.95 23.69 8.03
C ASP A 243 -19.77 22.83 7.53
N GLU A 244 -19.35 23.07 6.29
CA GLU A 244 -18.17 22.44 5.71
C GLU A 244 -16.92 22.70 6.58
N GLY A 245 -16.24 21.61 6.99
CA GLY A 245 -15.10 21.65 7.91
C GLY A 245 -15.44 21.61 9.42
N LYS A 246 -16.72 21.71 9.80
CA LYS A 246 -17.21 21.54 11.18
C LYS A 246 -18.34 20.51 11.29
N LYS A 247 -18.36 19.55 10.38
CA LYS A 247 -19.42 18.55 10.33
C LYS A 247 -19.42 17.68 11.59
N PHE A 248 -20.61 17.49 12.16
CA PHE A 248 -20.84 16.62 13.31
C PHE A 248 -21.95 15.61 13.01
N TRP A 249 -22.07 14.60 13.88
CA TRP A 249 -23.18 13.64 13.81
C TRP A 249 -24.32 14.13 14.70
N ALA A 250 -25.55 14.03 14.21
CA ALA A 250 -26.74 14.53 14.89
C ALA A 250 -27.90 13.55 14.75
N ASP A 251 -28.89 13.71 15.63
CA ASP A 251 -30.18 13.07 15.47
C ASP A 251 -30.95 13.71 14.29
N PRO A 252 -31.59 12.93 13.41
CA PRO A 252 -32.38 13.48 12.31
C PRO A 252 -33.49 14.45 12.76
N ALA A 253 -34.02 14.30 13.98
CA ALA A 253 -35.04 15.18 14.55
C ALA A 253 -34.49 16.54 15.03
N SER A 254 -33.18 16.64 15.24
CA SER A 254 -32.48 17.84 15.69
C SER A 254 -31.11 17.97 14.99
N PRO A 255 -31.08 18.16 13.66
CA PRO A 255 -29.87 18.07 12.83
C PRO A 255 -28.84 19.17 13.12
N GLU A 256 -29.24 20.26 13.78
CA GLU A 256 -28.38 21.36 14.23
C GLU A 256 -27.69 21.10 15.59
N GLN A 257 -28.08 20.04 16.29
CA GLN A 257 -27.54 19.71 17.61
C GLN A 257 -26.53 18.56 17.51
N ASN A 258 -25.30 18.83 17.92
CA ASN A 258 -24.23 17.83 17.93
C ASN A 258 -24.53 16.72 18.95
N ASP A 259 -24.63 15.48 18.46
CA ASP A 259 -24.59 14.29 19.30
C ASP A 259 -23.13 13.85 19.49
N GLU A 260 -22.50 14.38 20.55
CA GLU A 260 -21.12 14.05 20.89
C GLU A 260 -20.92 12.55 21.18
N THR A 261 -21.94 11.85 21.67
CA THR A 261 -21.85 10.42 21.96
C THR A 261 -21.65 9.64 20.66
N VAL A 262 -22.51 9.90 19.67
CA VAL A 262 -22.38 9.31 18.33
C VAL A 262 -21.10 9.76 17.66
N GLY A 263 -20.76 11.04 17.73
CA GLY A 263 -19.57 11.59 17.09
C GLY A 263 -18.27 10.96 17.58
N ASN A 264 -18.14 10.80 18.90
CA ASN A 264 -16.99 10.14 19.51
C ASN A 264 -16.90 8.65 19.15
N TRP A 265 -18.06 7.97 19.10
CA TRP A 265 -18.12 6.56 18.73
C TRP A 265 -17.76 6.33 17.25
N MET A 266 -18.34 7.10 16.32
CA MET A 266 -18.00 7.05 14.89
C MET A 266 -16.50 7.31 14.68
N SER A 267 -15.91 8.27 15.41
CA SER A 267 -14.47 8.54 15.37
C SER A 267 -13.59 7.39 15.86
N LYS A 268 -14.09 6.52 16.76
CA LYS A 268 -13.40 5.27 17.15
C LYS A 268 -13.49 4.23 16.03
N LEU A 269 -14.67 4.07 15.45
CA LEU A 269 -14.93 3.17 14.33
C LEU A 269 -14.02 3.51 13.13
N ASP A 270 -13.93 4.80 12.78
CA ASP A 270 -13.09 5.32 11.71
C ASP A 270 -11.58 5.19 11.97
N ARG A 271 -11.15 4.69 13.14
CA ARG A 271 -9.74 4.41 13.48
C ARG A 271 -9.42 2.91 13.49
N LEU A 272 -10.40 2.03 13.29
CA LEU A 272 -10.20 0.59 13.20
C LEU A 272 -9.58 0.20 11.86
N ARG A 273 -8.27 0.40 11.72
CA ARG A 273 -7.52 0.03 10.51
C ARG A 273 -7.16 -1.46 10.53
N PRO A 274 -7.41 -2.21 9.43
CA PRO A 274 -6.92 -3.57 9.28
C PRO A 274 -5.39 -3.65 9.46
N THR A 275 -4.95 -4.66 10.21
CA THR A 275 -3.52 -4.97 10.38
C THR A 275 -3.11 -6.25 9.65
N GLU A 276 -4.07 -7.14 9.42
CA GLU A 276 -3.91 -8.44 8.77
C GLU A 276 -5.25 -8.85 8.17
N TYR A 277 -5.27 -9.62 7.08
CA TYR A 277 -6.51 -10.14 6.50
C TYR A 277 -6.63 -11.64 6.67
N VAL A 278 -7.86 -12.12 6.84
CA VAL A 278 -8.18 -13.54 6.85
C VAL A 278 -8.96 -13.91 5.59
N ALA A 279 -8.57 -15.02 4.95
CA ALA A 279 -9.29 -15.56 3.80
C ALA A 279 -10.66 -16.11 4.20
N THR A 280 -10.76 -16.63 5.42
CA THR A 280 -12.01 -17.16 5.98
C THR A 280 -12.13 -16.69 7.41
N LEU A 281 -13.29 -16.12 7.74
CA LEU A 281 -13.61 -15.76 9.12
C LEU A 281 -13.75 -17.02 9.99
N PRO A 282 -13.44 -16.94 11.28
CA PRO A 282 -13.82 -17.98 12.25
C PRO A 282 -15.31 -18.31 12.18
N GLU A 283 -15.67 -19.58 12.40
CA GLU A 283 -17.07 -20.04 12.42
C GLU A 283 -17.84 -19.40 13.58
N GLN A 284 -17.25 -19.43 14.77
CA GLN A 284 -17.79 -18.75 15.94
C GLN A 284 -17.52 -17.26 15.84
N LYS A 285 -18.57 -16.47 15.61
CA LYS A 285 -18.48 -15.03 15.50
C LYS A 285 -19.78 -14.34 15.88
N ASP A 286 -19.64 -13.15 16.45
CA ASP A 286 -20.75 -12.28 16.80
C ASP A 286 -20.61 -10.96 16.05
N VAL A 287 -21.65 -10.53 15.35
CA VAL A 287 -21.68 -9.20 14.72
C VAL A 287 -21.84 -8.17 15.84
N VAL A 288 -20.81 -7.35 16.05
CA VAL A 288 -20.80 -6.29 17.06
C VAL A 288 -21.68 -5.13 16.59
N VAL A 289 -21.45 -4.68 15.35
CA VAL A 289 -22.20 -3.58 14.76
C VAL A 289 -22.05 -3.61 13.24
N ARG A 290 -23.12 -3.21 12.55
CA ARG A 290 -23.09 -2.84 11.13
C ARG A 290 -23.48 -1.38 11.00
N VAL A 291 -22.69 -0.61 10.27
CA VAL A 291 -22.98 0.78 9.92
C VAL A 291 -23.14 0.88 8.42
N GLU A 292 -24.28 1.39 7.96
CA GLU A 292 -24.56 1.63 6.55
C GLU A 292 -24.47 3.13 6.28
N TYR A 293 -23.62 3.53 5.35
CA TYR A 293 -23.37 4.92 5.02
C TYR A 293 -24.08 5.30 3.73
N ALA A 294 -24.62 6.51 3.71
CA ALA A 294 -25.22 7.04 2.50
C ALA A 294 -25.00 8.54 2.34
N GLY A 295 -24.88 8.94 1.09
CA GLY A 295 -24.68 10.31 0.65
C GLY A 295 -25.97 10.91 0.11
N ARG A 296 -25.87 12.10 -0.48
CA ARG A 296 -27.02 12.79 -1.07
C ARG A 296 -27.64 12.04 -2.25
N SER A 297 -26.82 11.31 -3.01
CA SER A 297 -27.21 10.61 -4.24
C SER A 297 -27.55 9.13 -4.06
N GLY A 298 -27.42 8.57 -2.86
CA GLY A 298 -27.67 7.15 -2.61
C GLY A 298 -26.72 6.55 -1.59
N ASP A 299 -26.66 5.22 -1.57
CA ASP A 299 -25.80 4.45 -0.66
C ASP A 299 -24.32 4.63 -1.04
N LEU A 300 -23.46 4.73 -0.04
CA LEU A 300 -22.01 4.91 -0.21
C LEU A 300 -21.22 3.66 0.12
N GLY A 301 -21.67 2.88 1.09
CA GLY A 301 -20.91 1.74 1.59
C GLY A 301 -21.35 1.30 2.97
N PHE A 302 -20.55 0.46 3.59
CA PHE A 302 -20.84 -0.08 4.90
C PHE A 302 -19.57 -0.43 5.67
N LEU A 303 -19.71 -0.55 6.97
CA LEU A 303 -18.70 -1.12 7.85
C LEU A 303 -19.38 -2.16 8.73
N GLU A 304 -18.83 -3.36 8.77
CA GLU A 304 -19.27 -4.41 9.68
C GLU A 304 -18.11 -4.84 10.57
N LEU A 305 -18.31 -4.73 11.89
CA LEU A 305 -17.37 -5.17 12.91
C LEU A 305 -17.88 -6.46 13.52
N VAL A 306 -17.01 -7.45 13.58
CA VAL A 306 -17.29 -8.80 14.04
C VAL A 306 -16.28 -9.19 15.12
N LYS A 307 -16.79 -9.82 16.17
CA LYS A 307 -16.02 -10.41 17.25
C LYS A 307 -15.85 -11.89 16.98
N GLY A 308 -14.60 -12.35 16.90
CA GLY A 308 -14.24 -13.75 16.80
C GLY A 308 -13.93 -14.38 18.16
N PRO A 309 -13.49 -15.65 18.16
CA PRO A 309 -13.11 -16.34 19.37
C PRO A 309 -11.84 -15.72 20.00
N PRO A 310 -11.54 -16.03 21.27
CA PRO A 310 -10.28 -15.68 21.89
C PRO A 310 -9.08 -16.15 21.08
N GLY A 311 -8.16 -15.24 20.77
CA GLY A 311 -6.88 -15.56 20.14
C GLY A 311 -5.84 -16.05 21.14
N ALA A 312 -4.57 -16.14 20.70
CA ALA A 312 -3.46 -16.61 21.53
C ALA A 312 -3.21 -15.80 22.81
N SER A 313 -3.70 -14.56 22.88
CA SER A 313 -3.61 -13.70 24.07
C SER A 313 -4.71 -13.95 25.11
N GLY A 314 -5.65 -14.88 24.83
CA GLY A 314 -6.83 -15.12 25.66
C GLY A 314 -7.93 -14.07 25.53
N LYS A 315 -7.72 -13.03 24.72
CA LYS A 315 -8.72 -11.99 24.40
C LYS A 315 -9.36 -12.26 23.03
N PRO A 316 -10.63 -11.86 22.82
CA PRO A 316 -11.28 -11.98 21.52
C PRO A 316 -10.52 -11.22 20.44
N ASP A 317 -10.41 -11.84 19.27
CA ASP A 317 -9.97 -11.16 18.06
C ASP A 317 -11.15 -10.42 17.42
N TYR A 318 -10.90 -9.22 16.89
CA TYR A 318 -11.91 -8.45 16.18
C TYR A 318 -11.52 -8.32 14.72
N PHE A 319 -12.53 -8.41 13.86
CA PHE A 319 -12.39 -8.35 12.41
C PHE A 319 -13.37 -7.33 11.87
N LEU A 320 -12.95 -6.57 10.87
CA LEU A 320 -13.80 -5.64 10.15
C LEU A 320 -13.80 -5.91 8.66
N VAL A 321 -14.94 -5.70 8.02
CA VAL A 321 -15.08 -5.67 6.57
C VAL A 321 -15.84 -4.42 6.15
N THR A 322 -15.47 -3.86 5.00
CA THR A 322 -16.17 -2.74 4.37
C THR A 322 -16.36 -3.01 2.88
N GLU A 323 -17.08 -2.12 2.19
CA GLU A 323 -17.15 -2.13 0.72
C GLU A 323 -15.75 -2.00 0.09
N ARG A 324 -14.82 -1.33 0.78
CA ARG A 324 -13.46 -1.13 0.30
C ARG A 324 -12.54 -2.32 0.59
N THR A 325 -12.61 -2.90 1.79
CA THR A 325 -11.63 -3.91 2.19
C THR A 325 -11.91 -5.28 1.59
N ARG A 326 -13.17 -5.59 1.20
CA ARG A 326 -13.68 -6.87 0.62
C ARG A 326 -13.49 -8.13 1.47
N LEU A 327 -12.33 -8.30 2.10
CA LEU A 327 -12.02 -9.35 3.06
C LEU A 327 -12.07 -8.80 4.48
N HIS A 328 -12.23 -9.72 5.43
CA HIS A 328 -12.20 -9.40 6.84
C HIS A 328 -10.76 -9.14 7.28
N GLY A 329 -10.53 -7.94 7.77
CA GLY A 329 -9.26 -7.51 8.33
C GLY A 329 -9.29 -7.57 9.85
N LYS A 330 -8.33 -8.23 10.48
CA LYS A 330 -8.09 -8.15 11.92
C LYS A 330 -7.77 -6.70 12.30
N VAL A 331 -8.37 -6.20 13.37
CA VAL A 331 -8.19 -4.82 13.87
C VAL A 331 -7.69 -4.82 15.32
N PRO A 332 -7.14 -3.71 15.82
CA PRO A 332 -6.64 -3.63 17.19
C PRO A 332 -7.74 -3.90 18.23
N SER A 333 -7.63 -5.01 18.99
CA SER A 333 -8.68 -5.44 19.93
C SER A 333 -9.05 -4.38 20.96
N GLY A 334 -8.07 -3.64 21.51
CA GLY A 334 -8.37 -2.64 22.54
C GLY A 334 -9.26 -1.48 22.06
N LEU A 335 -9.17 -1.09 20.78
CA LEU A 335 -10.05 -0.07 20.22
C LEU A 335 -11.41 -0.67 19.84
N ALA A 336 -11.42 -1.91 19.34
CA ALA A 336 -12.65 -2.61 18.99
C ALA A 336 -13.52 -2.95 20.22
N GLU A 337 -12.89 -3.32 21.35
CA GLU A 337 -13.55 -3.50 22.65
C GLU A 337 -14.26 -2.21 23.10
N GLN A 338 -13.63 -1.04 22.92
CA GLN A 338 -14.27 0.24 23.23
C GLN A 338 -15.48 0.52 22.33
N VAL A 339 -15.38 0.19 21.04
CA VAL A 339 -16.51 0.32 20.11
C VAL A 339 -17.67 -0.57 20.53
N GLU A 340 -17.40 -1.82 20.91
CA GLU A 340 -18.40 -2.78 21.42
C GLU A 340 -19.06 -2.29 22.71
N GLN A 341 -18.28 -1.80 23.68
CA GLN A 341 -18.81 -1.33 24.96
C GLN A 341 -19.73 -0.11 24.80
N ASP A 342 -19.36 0.81 23.91
CA ASP A 342 -20.05 2.08 23.75
C ASP A 342 -21.27 1.99 22.81
N VAL A 343 -21.36 0.95 21.97
CA VAL A 343 -22.41 0.88 20.93
C VAL A 343 -23.82 0.86 21.52
N GLY A 344 -24.00 0.28 22.72
CA GLY A 344 -25.30 0.27 23.42
C GLY A 344 -25.81 1.68 23.78
N ALA A 345 -24.92 2.65 23.98
CA ALA A 345 -25.29 4.05 24.21
C ALA A 345 -25.64 4.78 22.90
N VAL A 346 -25.18 4.27 21.76
CA VAL A 346 -25.47 4.81 20.42
C VAL A 346 -26.86 4.37 19.96
N VAL A 347 -27.16 3.07 19.99
CA VAL A 347 -28.45 2.50 19.58
C VAL A 347 -29.41 2.35 20.77
N LYS A 348 -29.94 3.48 21.26
CA LYS A 348 -30.89 3.51 22.38
C LYS A 348 -32.22 2.85 22.01
#